data_AF-A0A8X6MFU7-F1
#
_entry.id   AF-A0A8X6MFU7-F1
#
_cell.length_a   1.000
_cell.length_b   1.000
_cell.length_c   1.000
_cell.angle_alpha   90.00
_cell.angle_beta   90.00
_cell.angle_gamma   90.00
#
_symmetry.space_group_name_H-M   'P 1'
#
loop_
_entity.id
_entity.type
_entity.pdbx_description
1 polymer ?
#
loop_
_entity_poly.entity_id
_entity_poly.type
_entity_poly.pdbx_seq_one_letter_code
_entity_poly.pdbx_strand_id
1 'polypeptide(L)'
;MSFISTLIVSAGIIGMILLDDVDITEVNYTPISVDSFFLGFGAMFFALGGAATFPTVQNDMKNRNDFPKSAFLAFALVLFLYLPLSILGCLVYGDQLTENILDSVPPSAFKISIEILSVFHMIFALPLVISPCSLELEELLNIPQEFGWKRVALRSSIMAFILFVGVTVPEFGKVMHFIGGSVIVLTTNVFPCACYLQLISQKNPAWKKKYN
;
A
#
# COMPACT_ATOMS: atom_id res chain seq x y z
N MET A 1 -12.53 4.38 -10.79
CA MET A 1 -11.80 5.68 -10.90
C MET A 1 -10.39 5.59 -10.35
N SER A 2 -10.16 5.04 -9.15
CA SER A 2 -8.80 4.94 -8.56
C SER A 2 -7.77 4.23 -9.45
N PHE A 3 -8.10 3.06 -10.02
CA PHE A 3 -7.14 2.30 -10.87
C PHE A 3 -6.69 3.06 -12.13
N ILE A 4 -7.61 3.75 -12.82
CA ILE A 4 -7.30 4.48 -14.06
C ILE A 4 -6.41 5.68 -13.75
N SER A 5 -6.67 6.42 -12.66
CA SER A 5 -5.81 7.54 -12.28
C SER A 5 -4.42 7.05 -11.86
N THR A 6 -4.31 5.93 -11.13
CA THR A 6 -3.01 5.30 -10.83
C THR A 6 -2.26 4.90 -12.10
N LEU A 7 -2.96 4.34 -13.10
CA LEU A 7 -2.36 3.99 -14.39
C LEU A 7 -1.81 5.22 -15.12
N ILE A 8 -2.59 6.30 -15.19
CA ILE A 8 -2.20 7.56 -15.85
C ILE A 8 -0.99 8.18 -15.14
N VAL A 9 -1.01 8.25 -13.81
CA VAL A 9 0.12 8.77 -13.02
C VAL A 9 1.36 7.93 -13.25
N SER A 10 1.26 6.60 -13.15
CA SER A 10 2.41 5.70 -13.33
C SER A 10 3.01 5.81 -14.73
N ALA A 11 2.16 5.82 -15.77
CA ALA A 11 2.60 6.01 -17.15
C ALA A 11 3.22 7.40 -17.39
N GLY A 12 2.65 8.44 -16.76
CA GLY A 12 3.19 9.80 -16.79
C GLY A 12 4.58 9.89 -16.18
N ILE A 13 4.80 9.26 -15.03
CA ILE A 13 6.12 9.21 -14.37
C ILE A 13 7.12 8.44 -15.23
N ILE A 14 6.73 7.27 -15.76
CA ILE A 14 7.60 6.51 -16.68
C ILE A 14 7.97 7.36 -17.90
N GLY A 15 7.01 8.10 -18.47
CA GLY A 15 7.26 9.02 -19.56
C GLY A 15 8.24 10.14 -19.18
N MET A 16 8.18 10.68 -17.95
CA MET A 16 9.15 11.66 -17.46
C MET A 16 10.54 11.08 -17.37
N ILE A 17 10.68 9.89 -16.77
CA ILE A 17 11.98 9.23 -16.60
C ILE A 17 12.63 8.95 -17.96
N LEU A 18 11.85 8.53 -18.96
CA LEU A 18 12.36 8.23 -20.30
C LEU A 18 12.71 9.47 -21.13
N LEU A 19 12.10 10.62 -20.83
CA LEU A 19 12.37 11.89 -21.50
C LEU A 19 13.41 12.73 -20.77
N ASP A 20 13.82 12.30 -19.57
CA ASP A 20 14.86 12.96 -18.80
C ASP A 20 16.21 12.70 -19.48
N ASP A 21 16.90 13.77 -19.86
CA ASP A 21 18.19 13.72 -20.57
C ASP A 21 19.33 13.54 -19.56
N VAL A 22 19.18 12.56 -18.66
CA VAL A 22 20.17 12.23 -17.63
C VAL A 22 21.25 11.37 -18.28
N ASP A 23 22.51 11.78 -18.11
CA ASP A 23 23.64 11.00 -18.59
C ASP A 23 23.80 9.73 -17.74
N ILE A 24 23.17 8.65 -18.20
CA ILE A 24 23.17 7.33 -17.55
C ILE A 24 24.58 6.73 -17.37
N THR A 25 25.62 7.34 -17.95
CA THR A 25 26.99 6.84 -17.88
C THR A 25 27.74 7.27 -16.60
N GLU A 26 27.27 8.30 -15.89
CA GLU A 26 27.85 8.79 -14.63
C GLU A 26 27.01 8.48 -13.39
N VAL A 27 26.04 7.55 -13.49
CA VAL A 27 25.17 7.19 -12.37
C VAL A 27 25.90 6.27 -11.39
N ASN A 28 26.04 6.74 -10.15
CA ASN A 28 26.55 5.92 -9.06
C ASN A 28 25.43 5.10 -8.42
N TYR A 29 25.74 3.84 -8.10
CA TYR A 29 24.82 2.96 -7.40
C TYR A 29 25.31 2.78 -5.96
N THR A 30 24.42 3.01 -5.01
CA THR A 30 24.72 2.70 -3.60
C THR A 30 24.98 1.20 -3.45
N PRO A 31 26.08 0.80 -2.79
CA PRO A 31 26.37 -0.61 -2.57
C PRO A 31 25.29 -1.26 -1.70
N ILE A 32 24.92 -2.48 -2.05
CA ILE A 32 23.89 -3.24 -1.33
C ILE A 32 24.41 -3.56 0.07
N SER A 33 23.77 -2.96 1.08
CA SER A 33 24.00 -3.28 2.49
C SER A 33 22.88 -4.17 3.04
N VAL A 34 23.15 -4.85 4.14
CA VAL A 34 22.13 -5.66 4.85
C VAL A 34 20.96 -4.79 5.30
N ASP A 35 21.24 -3.57 5.77
CA ASP A 35 20.22 -2.62 6.21
C ASP A 35 19.33 -2.19 5.03
N SER A 36 19.94 -1.83 3.89
CA SER A 36 19.21 -1.46 2.66
C SER A 36 18.35 -2.61 2.15
N PHE A 37 18.80 -3.86 2.30
CA PHE A 37 18.02 -5.04 1.93
C PHE A 37 16.74 -5.17 2.77
N PHE A 38 16.86 -5.11 4.11
CA PHE A 38 15.69 -5.21 4.99
C PHE A 38 14.76 -4.00 4.87
N LEU A 39 15.32 -2.82 4.61
CA LEU A 39 14.55 -1.60 4.38
C LEU A 39 13.70 -1.73 3.10
N GLY A 40 14.31 -2.17 1.99
CA GLY A 40 13.60 -2.45 0.74
C GLY A 40 12.56 -3.57 0.89
N PHE A 41 12.82 -4.58 1.71
CA PHE A 41 11.83 -5.60 2.05
C PHE A 41 10.61 -5.00 2.77
N GLY A 42 10.82 -4.07 3.70
CA GLY A 42 9.75 -3.30 4.35
C GLY A 42 8.92 -2.52 3.33
N ALA A 43 9.57 -1.82 2.40
CA ALA A 43 8.87 -1.08 1.32
C ALA A 43 8.02 -2.01 0.46
N MET A 44 8.56 -3.17 0.08
CA MET A 44 7.85 -4.16 -0.73
C MET A 44 6.61 -4.68 -0.02
N PHE A 45 6.68 -4.99 1.28
CA PHE A 45 5.52 -5.41 2.05
C PHE A 45 4.48 -4.31 2.18
N PHE A 46 4.91 -3.06 2.36
CA PHE A 46 3.98 -1.93 2.34
C PHE A 46 3.24 -1.81 1.00
N ALA A 47 3.98 -1.90 -0.11
CA ALA A 47 3.46 -1.78 -1.46
C ALA A 47 2.51 -2.93 -1.85
N LEU A 48 2.76 -4.15 -1.35
CA LEU A 48 1.94 -5.34 -1.60
C LEU A 48 0.94 -5.63 -0.45
N GLY A 49 0.78 -4.68 0.46
CA GLY A 49 -0.16 -4.78 1.58
C GLY A 49 -1.62 -4.83 1.10
N GLY A 50 -2.48 -5.49 1.87
CA GLY A 50 -3.91 -5.59 1.55
C GLY A 50 -4.62 -6.83 2.05
N ALA A 51 -3.91 -7.81 2.62
CA ALA A 51 -4.51 -9.07 3.05
C ALA A 51 -5.66 -8.92 4.05
N ALA A 52 -5.67 -7.85 4.86
CA ALA A 52 -6.76 -7.56 5.79
C ALA A 52 -8.12 -7.33 5.10
N THR A 53 -8.13 -6.87 3.84
CA THR A 53 -9.37 -6.63 3.09
C THR A 53 -9.84 -7.86 2.32
N PHE A 54 -9.01 -8.91 2.20
CA PHE A 54 -9.30 -10.08 1.40
C PHE A 54 -10.56 -10.83 1.83
N PRO A 55 -10.84 -11.04 3.15
CA PRO A 55 -12.07 -11.70 3.57
C PRO A 55 -13.33 -10.92 3.14
N THR A 56 -13.31 -9.59 3.28
CA THR A 56 -14.42 -8.71 2.88
C THR A 56 -14.62 -8.76 1.37
N VAL A 57 -13.54 -8.59 0.59
CA VAL A 57 -13.59 -8.68 -0.88
C VAL A 57 -14.13 -10.04 -1.31
N GLN A 58 -13.63 -11.14 -0.73
CA GLN A 58 -14.09 -12.49 -1.05
C GLN A 58 -15.57 -12.69 -0.68
N ASN A 59 -16.03 -12.12 0.44
CA ASN A 59 -17.41 -12.23 0.88
C ASN A 59 -18.38 -11.47 -0.04
N ASP A 60 -17.92 -10.36 -0.62
CA ASP A 60 -18.68 -9.52 -1.56
C ASP A 60 -18.67 -10.03 -3.01
N MET A 61 -17.79 -10.98 -3.35
CA MET A 61 -17.75 -11.59 -4.68
C MET A 61 -19.00 -12.43 -4.94
N LYS A 62 -19.62 -12.23 -6.12
CA LYS A 62 -20.73 -13.07 -6.61
C LYS A 62 -20.41 -14.57 -6.57
N ASN A 63 -19.16 -14.94 -6.88
CA ASN A 63 -18.66 -16.30 -6.73
C ASN A 63 -17.36 -16.30 -5.91
N ARG A 64 -17.45 -16.75 -4.65
CA ARG A 64 -16.31 -16.77 -3.70
C ARG A 64 -15.17 -17.69 -4.13
N ASN A 65 -15.44 -18.68 -4.99
CA ASN A 65 -14.43 -19.63 -5.49
C ASN A 65 -13.49 -19.00 -6.52
N ASP A 66 -13.87 -17.87 -7.13
CA ASP A 66 -13.01 -17.17 -8.09
C ASP A 66 -12.02 -16.22 -7.41
N PHE A 67 -12.11 -16.04 -6.09
CA PHE A 67 -11.22 -15.16 -5.33
C PHE A 67 -9.71 -15.41 -5.59
N PRO A 68 -9.19 -16.66 -5.59
CA PRO A 68 -7.77 -16.88 -5.86
C PRO A 68 -7.34 -16.41 -7.25
N LYS A 69 -8.21 -16.54 -8.27
CA LYS A 69 -7.92 -16.06 -9.63
C LYS A 69 -7.90 -14.53 -9.67
N SER A 70 -8.87 -13.89 -9.01
CA SER A 70 -8.94 -12.43 -8.90
C SER A 70 -7.74 -11.86 -8.14
N ALA A 71 -7.34 -12.49 -7.03
CA ALA A 71 -6.18 -12.09 -6.24
C ALA A 71 -4.88 -12.22 -7.06
N PHE A 72 -4.68 -13.34 -7.75
CA PHE A 72 -3.52 -13.54 -8.63
C PHE A 72 -3.45 -12.46 -9.73
N LEU A 73 -4.56 -12.20 -10.40
CA LEU A 73 -4.61 -11.18 -11.45
C LEU A 73 -4.34 -9.77 -10.88
N ALA A 74 -4.88 -9.45 -9.70
CA ALA A 74 -4.65 -8.16 -9.05
C ALA A 74 -3.16 -7.96 -8.71
N PHE A 75 -2.52 -8.95 -8.09
CA PHE A 75 -1.09 -8.87 -7.79
C PHE A 75 -0.22 -8.82 -9.05
N ALA A 76 -0.56 -9.58 -10.09
CA ALA A 76 0.14 -9.52 -11.37
C ALA A 76 0.07 -8.13 -12.00
N LEU A 77 -1.10 -7.47 -11.96
CA LEU A 77 -1.27 -6.11 -12.45
C LEU A 77 -0.50 -5.08 -11.62
N VAL A 78 -0.48 -5.23 -10.29
CA VAL A 78 0.30 -4.35 -9.41
C VAL A 78 1.80 -4.48 -9.70
N LEU A 79 2.31 -5.71 -9.81
CA LEU A 79 3.72 -5.95 -10.18
C LEU A 79 4.05 -5.39 -11.56
N PHE A 80 3.15 -5.51 -12.52
CA PHE A 80 3.32 -4.93 -13.86
C PHE A 80 3.44 -3.41 -13.83
N LEU A 81 2.81 -2.72 -12.87
CA LEU A 81 2.94 -1.28 -12.69
C LEU A 81 4.18 -0.88 -11.90
N TYR A 82 4.51 -1.62 -10.84
CA TYR A 82 5.59 -1.26 -9.92
C TYR A 82 6.97 -1.62 -10.44
N LEU A 83 7.13 -2.78 -11.11
CA LEU A 83 8.44 -3.24 -11.57
C LEU A 83 9.07 -2.31 -12.60
N PRO A 84 8.40 -1.91 -13.70
CA PRO A 84 9.00 -1.00 -14.67
C PRO A 84 9.37 0.34 -14.04
N LEU A 85 8.50 0.88 -13.19
CA LEU A 85 8.74 2.14 -12.50
C LEU A 85 9.97 2.06 -11.57
N SER A 86 10.08 0.99 -10.78
CA SER A 86 11.19 0.79 -9.85
C SER A 86 12.51 0.53 -10.57
N ILE A 87 12.49 -0.27 -11.64
CA ILE A 87 13.68 -0.57 -12.44
C ILE A 87 14.17 0.69 -13.16
N LEU A 88 13.28 1.41 -13.85
CA LEU A 88 13.67 2.63 -14.57
C LEU A 88 14.12 3.73 -13.62
N GLY A 89 13.43 3.93 -12.51
CA GLY A 89 13.83 4.92 -11.50
C GLY A 89 15.23 4.63 -10.93
N CYS A 90 15.53 3.37 -10.63
CA CYS A 90 16.85 2.96 -10.13
C CYS A 90 17.94 3.13 -11.19
N LEU A 91 17.67 2.77 -12.46
CA LEU A 91 18.65 2.89 -13.55
C LEU A 91 18.98 4.34 -13.91
N VAL A 92 18.00 5.24 -13.85
CA VAL A 92 18.17 6.64 -14.25
C VAL A 92 18.71 7.50 -13.11
N TYR A 93 18.20 7.33 -11.88
CA TYR A 93 18.56 8.20 -10.76
C TYR A 93 19.60 7.59 -9.79
N GLY A 94 19.79 6.27 -9.78
CA GLY A 94 20.80 5.62 -8.93
C GLY A 94 20.74 6.05 -7.46
N ASP A 95 21.84 6.58 -6.95
CA ASP A 95 21.99 7.10 -5.58
C ASP A 95 21.24 8.41 -5.29
N GLN A 96 20.77 9.11 -6.32
CA GLN A 96 19.96 10.32 -6.20
C GLN A 96 18.46 10.03 -6.06
N LEU A 97 18.05 8.76 -6.20
CA LEU A 97 16.66 8.35 -6.07
C LEU A 97 16.17 8.59 -4.64
N THR A 98 15.11 9.40 -4.53
CA THR A 98 14.39 9.64 -3.29
C THR A 98 13.20 8.70 -3.15
N GLU A 99 12.76 8.46 -1.91
CA GLU A 99 11.60 7.59 -1.59
C GLU A 99 10.32 7.97 -2.34
N ASN A 100 10.16 9.28 -2.62
CA ASN A 100 9.20 9.78 -3.57
C ASN A 100 9.91 10.09 -4.88
N ILE A 101 9.62 9.31 -5.92
CA ILE A 101 10.29 9.43 -7.23
C ILE A 101 10.04 10.80 -7.90
N LEU A 102 8.91 11.45 -7.62
CA LEU A 102 8.63 12.77 -8.19
C LEU A 102 9.63 13.82 -7.70
N ASP A 103 10.18 13.66 -6.49
CA ASP A 103 11.17 14.58 -5.95
C ASP A 103 12.54 14.43 -6.64
N SER A 104 12.83 13.27 -7.24
CA SER A 104 14.06 13.01 -8.02
C SER A 104 14.01 13.60 -9.43
N VAL A 105 12.81 13.78 -10.00
CA VAL A 105 12.62 14.31 -11.36
C VAL A 105 12.83 15.83 -11.38
N PRO A 106 13.54 16.41 -12.37
CA PRO A 106 13.72 17.85 -12.48
C PRO A 106 12.40 18.63 -12.64
N PRO A 107 12.35 19.89 -12.18
CA PRO A 107 11.14 20.71 -12.25
C PRO A 107 10.73 20.99 -13.70
N SER A 108 9.52 20.59 -14.07
CA SER A 108 8.92 20.84 -15.38
C SER A 108 7.40 21.09 -15.26
N ALA A 109 6.81 21.75 -16.24
CA ALA A 109 5.34 21.95 -16.27
C ALA A 109 4.58 20.62 -16.28
N PHE A 110 5.17 19.59 -16.89
CA PHE A 110 4.62 18.25 -16.90
C PHE A 110 4.69 17.61 -15.50
N LYS A 111 5.81 17.75 -14.78
CA LYS A 111 5.97 17.29 -13.38
C LYS A 111 4.87 17.85 -12.48
N ILE A 112 4.69 19.17 -12.50
CA ILE A 112 3.66 19.87 -11.70
C ILE A 112 2.26 19.30 -12.00
N SER A 113 1.98 18.98 -13.27
CA SER A 113 0.68 18.41 -13.66
C SER A 113 0.43 17.02 -13.07
N ILE A 114 1.45 16.15 -13.05
CA ILE A 114 1.37 14.82 -12.43
C ILE A 114 1.31 14.92 -10.90
N GLU A 115 2.05 15.83 -10.28
CA GLU A 115 1.96 16.11 -8.84
C GLU A 115 0.54 16.52 -8.45
N ILE A 116 -0.06 17.47 -9.17
CA ILE A 116 -1.44 17.90 -8.94
C ILE A 116 -2.41 16.72 -9.11
N LEU A 117 -2.27 15.92 -10.16
CA LEU A 117 -3.11 14.74 -10.39
C LEU A 117 -2.97 13.72 -9.24
N SER A 118 -1.76 13.53 -8.73
CA SER A 118 -1.46 12.63 -7.61
C SER A 118 -2.08 13.13 -6.31
N VAL A 119 -2.03 14.44 -6.04
CA VAL A 119 -2.71 15.08 -4.90
C VAL A 119 -4.22 14.88 -5.00
N PHE A 120 -4.82 15.13 -6.18
CA PHE A 120 -6.25 14.88 -6.38
C PHE A 120 -6.60 13.41 -6.16
N HIS A 121 -5.81 12.49 -6.71
CA HIS A 121 -6.00 11.05 -6.49
C HIS A 121 -5.98 10.71 -4.98
N MET A 122 -5.03 11.25 -4.22
CA MET A 122 -4.94 11.05 -2.77
C MET A 122 -6.13 11.62 -1.99
N ILE A 123 -6.63 12.81 -2.36
CA ILE A 123 -7.81 13.41 -1.73
C ILE A 123 -9.03 12.49 -1.85
N PHE A 124 -9.21 11.82 -3.00
CA PHE A 124 -10.31 10.88 -3.20
C PHE A 124 -10.05 9.48 -2.64
N ALA A 125 -8.79 9.04 -2.61
CA ALA A 125 -8.41 7.72 -2.09
C ALA A 125 -8.45 7.66 -0.55
N LEU A 126 -8.02 8.73 0.12
CA LEU A 126 -7.87 8.76 1.58
C LEU A 126 -9.19 8.43 2.33
N PRO A 127 -10.35 9.04 1.99
CA PRO A 127 -11.62 8.68 2.65
C PRO A 127 -12.04 7.24 2.42
N LEU A 128 -11.74 6.67 1.24
CA LEU A 128 -12.06 5.28 0.92
C LEU A 128 -11.24 4.31 1.77
N VAL A 129 -9.96 4.62 1.99
CA VAL A 129 -9.06 3.78 2.81
C VAL A 129 -9.37 3.90 4.31
N ILE A 130 -9.71 5.10 4.79
CA ILE A 130 -10.02 5.33 6.21
C ILE A 130 -11.41 4.81 6.61
N SER A 131 -12.36 4.74 5.67
CA SER A 131 -13.75 4.40 5.98
C SER A 131 -13.92 3.03 6.66
N PRO A 132 -13.31 1.93 6.18
CA PRO A 132 -13.38 0.63 6.86
C PRO A 132 -12.77 0.68 8.27
N CYS A 133 -11.61 1.31 8.43
CA CYS A 133 -10.97 1.46 9.74
C CYS A 133 -11.86 2.25 10.72
N SER A 134 -12.53 3.30 10.22
CA SER A 134 -13.50 4.06 11.03
C SER A 134 -14.69 3.20 11.44
N LEU A 135 -15.18 2.34 10.55
CA LEU A 135 -16.30 1.44 10.85
C LEU A 135 -15.92 0.41 11.93
N GLU A 136 -14.74 -0.20 11.82
CA GLU A 136 -14.25 -1.16 12.82
C GLU A 136 -14.10 -0.51 14.21
N LEU A 137 -13.62 0.73 14.27
CA LEU A 137 -13.52 1.48 15.53
C LEU A 137 -14.89 1.91 16.07
N GLU A 138 -15.83 2.26 15.21
CA GLU A 138 -17.22 2.54 15.59
C GLU A 138 -17.86 1.29 16.24
N GLU A 139 -17.65 0.11 15.66
CA GLU A 139 -18.14 -1.16 16.20
C GLU A 139 -17.47 -1.53 17.53
N LEU A 140 -16.14 -1.38 17.62
CA LEU A 140 -15.38 -1.67 18.84
C LEU A 140 -15.83 -0.80 20.03
N LEU A 141 -16.21 0.44 19.76
CA LEU A 141 -16.68 1.41 20.76
C LEU A 141 -18.22 1.38 20.94
N ASN A 142 -18.93 0.45 20.30
CA ASN A 142 -20.40 0.36 20.30
C ASN A 142 -21.10 1.68 19.94
N ILE A 143 -20.55 2.43 18.98
CA ILE A 143 -21.14 3.68 18.50
C ILE A 143 -22.22 3.33 17.46
N PRO A 144 -23.46 3.84 17.61
CA PRO A 144 -24.52 3.58 16.66
C PRO A 144 -24.16 4.10 15.26
N GLN A 145 -24.54 3.34 14.23
CA GLN A 145 -24.29 3.64 12.81
C GLN A 145 -25.12 4.81 12.26
N GLU A 146 -25.92 5.46 13.10
CA GLU A 146 -26.69 6.65 12.76
C GLU A 146 -25.82 7.91 12.71
N PHE A 147 -26.32 8.97 12.08
CA PHE A 147 -25.62 10.25 12.05
C PHE A 147 -25.69 10.90 13.44
N GLY A 148 -24.62 10.73 14.23
CA GLY A 148 -24.52 11.27 15.58
C GLY A 148 -23.19 11.97 15.84
N TRP A 149 -23.18 12.89 16.82
CA TRP A 149 -21.98 13.64 17.22
C TRP A 149 -20.81 12.74 17.60
N LYS A 150 -21.07 11.58 18.24
CA LYS A 150 -20.03 10.60 18.61
C LYS A 150 -19.30 10.06 17.39
N ARG A 151 -20.03 9.81 16.30
CA ARG A 151 -19.47 9.31 15.04
C ARG A 151 -18.59 10.35 14.36
N VAL A 152 -19.08 11.60 14.30
CA VAL A 152 -18.30 12.73 13.78
C VAL A 152 -17.03 12.93 14.59
N ALA A 153 -17.14 12.95 15.93
CA ALA A 153 -16.00 13.10 16.82
C ALA A 153 -14.94 12.00 16.63
N LEU A 154 -15.35 10.73 16.53
CA LEU A 154 -14.42 9.62 16.29
C LEU A 154 -13.71 9.76 14.94
N ARG A 155 -14.45 9.98 13.86
CA ARG A 155 -13.86 10.12 12.51
C ARG A 155 -12.93 11.33 12.41
N SER A 156 -13.32 12.46 13.01
CA SER A 156 -12.46 13.64 13.09
C SER A 156 -11.22 13.37 13.93
N SER A 157 -11.32 12.59 15.02
CA SER A 157 -10.16 12.20 15.84
C SER A 157 -9.20 11.30 15.07
N ILE A 158 -9.69 10.35 14.28
CA ILE A 158 -8.86 9.48 13.43
C ILE A 158 -8.10 10.33 12.40
N MET A 159 -8.80 11.24 11.72
CA MET A 159 -8.16 12.13 10.74
C MET A 159 -7.15 13.07 11.40
N ALA A 160 -7.47 13.63 12.57
CA ALA A 160 -6.54 14.47 13.33
C ALA A 160 -5.28 13.71 13.75
N PHE A 161 -5.42 12.45 14.14
CA PHE A 161 -4.28 11.59 14.46
C PHE A 161 -3.40 11.32 13.23
N ILE A 162 -3.99 11.01 12.08
CA ILE A 162 -3.25 10.81 10.82
C ILE A 162 -2.50 12.09 10.43
N LEU A 163 -3.14 13.26 10.54
CA LEU A 163 -2.52 14.55 10.30
C LEU A 163 -1.37 14.83 11.28
N PHE A 164 -1.55 14.52 12.56
CA PHE A 164 -0.52 14.68 13.58
C PHE A 164 0.73 13.85 13.25
N VAL A 165 0.55 12.58 12.85
CA VAL A 165 1.66 11.72 12.41
C VAL A 165 2.34 12.30 11.17
N GLY A 166 1.56 12.74 10.18
CA GLY A 166 2.09 13.32 8.94
C GLY A 166 2.89 14.61 9.14
N VAL A 167 2.51 15.45 10.11
CA VAL A 167 3.27 16.66 10.46
C VAL A 167 4.51 16.34 11.30
N THR A 168 4.44 15.33 12.16
CA THR A 168 5.54 14.97 13.08
C THR A 168 6.66 14.19 12.39
N VAL A 169 6.31 13.31 11.45
CA VAL A 169 7.26 12.48 10.70
C VAL A 169 7.22 12.86 9.22
N PRO A 170 7.99 13.88 8.79
CA PRO A 170 7.94 14.39 7.42
C PRO A 170 8.62 13.47 6.40
N GLU A 171 9.32 12.43 6.86
CA GLU A 171 10.02 11.48 5.98
C GLU A 171 9.11 10.30 5.63
N PHE A 172 8.63 10.30 4.38
CA PHE A 172 7.75 9.27 3.83
C PHE A 172 8.33 7.85 3.96
N GLY A 173 9.60 7.66 3.59
CA GLY A 173 10.25 6.33 3.62
C GLY A 173 10.28 5.70 5.01
N LYS A 174 10.54 6.49 6.06
CA LYS A 174 10.55 5.99 7.45
C LYS A 174 9.20 5.37 7.85
N VAL A 175 8.10 6.02 7.49
CA VAL A 175 6.75 5.53 7.78
C VAL A 175 6.45 4.27 6.96
N MET A 176 6.76 4.29 5.67
CA MET A 176 6.55 3.16 4.76
C MET A 176 7.28 1.90 5.22
N HIS A 177 8.59 2.01 5.47
CA HIS A 177 9.44 0.89 5.89
C HIS A 177 9.01 0.32 7.24
N PHE A 178 8.66 1.20 8.19
CA PHE A 178 8.20 0.79 9.50
C PHE A 178 6.87 0.03 9.42
N ILE A 179 5.85 0.58 8.77
CA ILE A 179 4.52 -0.05 8.68
C ILE A 179 4.59 -1.36 7.88
N GLY A 180 5.32 -1.35 6.76
CA GLY A 180 5.53 -2.53 5.93
C GLY A 180 6.25 -3.66 6.65
N GLY A 181 7.39 -3.36 7.27
CA GLY A 181 8.20 -4.36 7.98
C GLY A 181 7.59 -4.86 9.30
N SER A 182 6.64 -4.13 9.88
CA SER A 182 5.98 -4.50 11.14
C SER A 182 4.54 -4.99 10.94
N VAL A 183 3.57 -4.07 10.96
CA VAL A 183 2.13 -4.35 11.01
C VAL A 183 1.70 -5.23 9.84
N ILE A 184 2.16 -4.92 8.62
CA ILE A 184 1.77 -5.65 7.42
C ILE A 184 2.36 -7.06 7.43
N VAL A 185 3.64 -7.25 7.73
CA VAL A 185 4.25 -8.59 7.85
C VAL A 185 3.56 -9.43 8.92
N LEU A 186 3.26 -8.84 10.09
CA LEU A 186 2.56 -9.55 11.17
C LEU A 186 1.17 -10.03 10.74
N THR A 187 0.38 -9.15 10.12
CA THR A 187 -0.99 -9.47 9.71
C THR A 187 -1.09 -10.37 8.48
N THR A 188 -0.11 -10.32 7.58
CA THR A 188 -0.13 -11.10 6.33
C THR A 188 0.58 -12.45 6.44
N ASN A 189 1.58 -12.59 7.31
CA ASN A 189 2.36 -13.82 7.45
C ASN A 189 2.18 -14.46 8.82
N VAL A 190 2.46 -13.72 9.91
CA VAL A 190 2.55 -14.31 11.25
C VAL A 190 1.18 -14.75 11.77
N PHE A 191 0.18 -13.86 11.74
CA PHE A 191 -1.15 -14.17 12.26
C PHE A 191 -1.86 -15.28 11.47
N PRO A 192 -1.87 -15.31 10.12
CA PRO A 192 -2.47 -16.41 9.38
C PRO A 192 -1.82 -17.76 9.70
N CYS A 193 -0.49 -17.82 9.81
CA CYS A 193 0.21 -19.04 10.20
C CYS A 193 -0.14 -19.47 11.63
N ALA A 194 -0.16 -18.54 12.58
CA ALA A 194 -0.52 -18.83 13.97
C ALA A 194 -1.97 -19.33 14.10
N CYS A 195 -2.92 -18.66 13.45
CA CYS A 195 -4.32 -19.06 13.39
C CYS A 195 -4.49 -20.43 12.72
N TYR A 196 -3.77 -20.70 11.62
CA TYR A 196 -3.81 -22.00 10.94
C TYR A 196 -3.32 -23.14 11.84
N LEU A 197 -2.22 -22.95 12.56
CA LEU A 197 -1.70 -23.94 13.51
C LEU A 197 -2.67 -24.18 14.68
N GLN A 198 -3.30 -23.12 15.21
CA GLN A 198 -4.33 -23.24 16.23
C GLN A 198 -5.56 -24.00 15.71
N LEU A 199 -5.99 -23.73 14.48
CA LEU A 199 -7.12 -24.44 13.85
C LEU A 199 -6.81 -25.93 13.68
N ILE A 200 -5.63 -26.32 13.21
CA ILE A 200 -5.28 -27.75 13.08
C ILE A 200 -5.21 -28.44 14.46
N SER A 201 -4.74 -27.72 15.48
CA SER A 201 -4.64 -28.26 16.85
C SER A 201 -6.02 -28.56 17.46
N GLN A 202 -7.06 -27.81 17.06
CA GLN A 202 -8.43 -28.04 17.51
C GLN A 202 -9.00 -29.35 16.93
N LYS A 203 -9.06 -30.39 17.76
CA LYS A 203 -9.78 -31.64 17.45
C LYS A 203 -11.28 -31.46 17.69
N ASN A 204 -11.98 -30.79 16.77
CA ASN A 204 -13.44 -30.70 16.83
C ASN A 204 -14.09 -31.92 16.14
N PRO A 205 -14.85 -32.77 16.86
CA PRO A 205 -15.52 -33.94 16.26
C PRO A 205 -16.59 -33.59 15.21
N ALA A 206 -17.03 -32.33 15.11
CA ALA A 206 -17.99 -31.87 14.10
C ALA A 206 -17.35 -31.49 12.75
N TRP A 207 -16.01 -31.38 12.66
CA TRP A 207 -15.34 -31.02 11.41
C TRP A 207 -15.15 -32.25 10.52
N LYS A 208 -15.61 -32.16 9.26
CA LYS A 208 -15.29 -33.19 8.26
C LYS A 208 -13.78 -33.27 8.10
N LYS A 209 -13.18 -34.40 8.48
CA LYS A 209 -11.77 -34.71 8.17
C LYS A 209 -11.60 -34.64 6.65
N LYS A 210 -10.94 -33.59 6.16
CA LYS A 210 -10.79 -33.32 4.71
C LYS A 210 -9.55 -33.97 4.10
N TYR A 211 -8.93 -34.92 4.78
CA TYR A 211 -7.80 -35.69 4.26
C TYR A 211 -7.83 -37.11 4.83
N ASN A 212 -8.08 -38.08 3.94
CA ASN A 212 -7.52 -39.43 3.98
C ASN A 212 -6.62 -39.54 2.75
#